data_AF-A0A930VMG1-F1
#
_entry.id   AF-A0A930VMG1-F1
#
_cell.length_a   1.000
_cell.length_b   1.000
_cell.length_c   1.000
_cell.angle_alpha   90.00
_cell.angle_beta   90.00
_cell.angle_gamma   90.00
#
_symmetry.space_group_name_H-M   'P 1'
#
loop_
_entity.id
_entity.type
_entity.pdbx_description
1 polymer ?
#
loop_
_entity_poly.entity_id
_entity_poly.type
_entity_poly.pdbx_seq_one_letter_code
_entity_poly.pdbx_strand_id
1 'polypeptide(L)'
;MGLLPDIAASIHRSIAQTGDIVSAYAFGVVIGTPLLAGLLAHLPRKGVAVVLAISLALGNGLSAVATTYPTMLVARFVAGVPHGAYFGVASLVAVSLVPQGRRGRAVSAVMIGPAVAMILGVPAATYLGQAFGWRATYWLVVAIAGAGALSILACVPPTPGDSSASPRRDLRVLLHPQVVVVVASGVVGFGGIFAMYSFIAPLVTDVAQPEAFIQTPRPSGSRTDA
;
A
#
# COMPACT_ATOMS: atom_id res chain seq x y z
N MET A 1 9.92 -1.07 -4.96
CA MET A 1 10.30 -0.78 -6.36
C MET A 1 11.43 0.25 -6.45
N GLY A 2 11.37 1.42 -5.80
CA GLY A 2 12.54 2.32 -5.71
C GLY A 2 13.62 1.86 -4.71
N LEU A 3 13.23 1.48 -3.49
CA LEU A 3 14.16 1.15 -2.39
C LEU A 3 14.49 -0.35 -2.26
N LEU A 4 13.88 -1.19 -3.11
CA LEU A 4 14.03 -2.65 -3.01
C LEU A 4 15.49 -3.10 -3.23
N PRO A 5 16.23 -2.53 -4.21
CA PRO A 5 17.66 -2.84 -4.39
C PRO A 5 18.50 -2.47 -3.16
N ASP A 6 18.25 -1.30 -2.56
CA ASP A 6 18.98 -0.84 -1.38
C ASP A 6 18.72 -1.72 -0.16
N ILE A 7 17.46 -2.15 0.03
CA ILE A 7 17.08 -3.09 1.09
C ILE A 7 17.76 -4.44 0.84
N ALA A 8 17.71 -4.95 -0.39
CA ALA A 8 18.33 -6.22 -0.77
C ALA A 8 19.85 -6.22 -0.50
N ALA A 9 20.53 -5.13 -0.86
CA ALA A 9 21.96 -4.93 -0.59
C ALA A 9 22.25 -4.92 0.91
N SER A 10 21.45 -4.21 1.71
CA SER A 10 21.66 -4.09 3.16
C SER A 10 21.42 -5.39 3.95
N ILE A 11 20.67 -6.34 3.39
CA ILE A 11 20.31 -7.61 4.03
C ILE A 11 21.03 -8.80 3.36
N HIS A 12 21.92 -8.53 2.40
CA HIS A 12 22.71 -9.53 1.66
C HIS A 12 21.85 -10.62 0.98
N ARG A 13 20.74 -10.21 0.34
CA ARG A 13 19.80 -11.11 -0.34
C ARG A 13 19.59 -10.67 -1.79
N SER A 14 19.14 -11.59 -2.63
CA SER A 14 18.78 -11.23 -4.01
C SER A 14 17.53 -10.34 -4.03
N ILE A 15 17.39 -9.55 -5.09
CA ILE A 15 16.20 -8.70 -5.29
C ILE A 15 14.93 -9.57 -5.31
N ALA A 16 14.98 -10.74 -5.95
CA ALA A 16 13.87 -11.68 -6.00
C ALA A 16 13.44 -12.15 -4.59
N GLN A 17 14.38 -12.55 -3.74
CA GLN A 17 14.10 -12.96 -2.34
C GLN A 17 13.60 -11.79 -1.48
N THR A 18 14.05 -10.58 -1.79
CA THR A 18 13.59 -9.35 -1.12
C THR A 18 12.15 -9.02 -1.52
N GLY A 19 11.64 -9.56 -2.64
CA GLY A 19 10.24 -9.47 -3.03
C GLY A 19 9.27 -10.05 -1.99
N ASP A 20 9.70 -11.05 -1.21
CA ASP A 20 8.89 -11.67 -0.15
C ASP A 20 8.47 -10.68 0.94
N ILE A 21 9.23 -9.58 1.11
CA ILE A 21 8.94 -8.48 2.03
C ILE A 21 7.65 -7.75 1.60
N VAL A 22 7.43 -7.62 0.28
CA VAL A 22 6.18 -7.07 -0.28
C VAL A 22 5.05 -8.08 -0.13
N SER A 23 5.31 -9.36 -0.39
CA SER A 23 4.32 -10.43 -0.23
C SER A 23 3.84 -10.55 1.22
N ALA A 24 4.75 -10.51 2.19
CA ALA A 24 4.43 -10.53 3.62
C ALA A 24 3.52 -9.36 4.02
N TYR A 25 3.78 -8.16 3.47
CA TYR A 25 2.89 -7.01 3.65
C TYR A 25 1.49 -7.28 3.10
N ALA A 26 1.40 -7.80 1.87
CA ALA A 26 0.13 -8.13 1.24
C ALA A 26 -0.66 -9.20 2.03
N PHE A 27 0.01 -10.24 2.52
CA PHE A 27 -0.61 -11.22 3.43
C PHE A 27 -1.13 -10.58 4.71
N GLY A 28 -0.37 -9.66 5.30
CA GLY A 28 -0.81 -8.87 6.44
C GLY A 28 -2.10 -8.12 6.13
N VAL A 29 -2.18 -7.42 4.99
CA VAL A 29 -3.39 -6.70 4.57
C VAL A 29 -4.59 -7.64 4.38
N VAL A 30 -4.39 -8.76 3.66
CA VAL A 30 -5.46 -9.71 3.32
C VAL A 30 -6.06 -10.34 4.58
N ILE A 31 -5.22 -10.71 5.55
CA ILE A 31 -5.67 -11.35 6.80
C ILE A 31 -6.17 -10.30 7.80
N GLY A 32 -5.43 -9.20 7.94
CA GLY A 32 -5.68 -8.18 8.95
C GLY A 32 -6.96 -7.39 8.72
N THR A 33 -7.29 -7.11 7.46
CA THR A 33 -8.49 -6.32 7.11
C THR A 33 -9.80 -6.95 7.60
N PRO A 34 -10.17 -8.19 7.24
CA PRO A 34 -11.39 -8.81 7.73
C PRO A 34 -11.36 -9.08 9.24
N LEU A 35 -10.18 -9.46 9.77
CA LEU A 35 -10.01 -9.73 11.20
C LEU A 35 -10.29 -8.48 12.05
N LEU A 36 -9.67 -7.36 11.71
CA LEU A 36 -9.84 -6.10 12.42
C LEU A 36 -11.20 -5.44 12.13
N ALA A 37 -11.75 -5.62 10.93
CA ALA A 37 -13.11 -5.17 10.63
C ALA A 37 -14.14 -5.82 11.57
N GLY A 38 -14.03 -7.13 11.80
CA GLY A 38 -14.90 -7.84 12.74
C GLY A 38 -14.63 -7.51 14.20
N LEU A 39 -13.36 -7.47 14.61
CA LEU A 39 -12.98 -7.27 16.01
C LEU A 39 -13.27 -5.85 16.51
N LEU A 40 -13.12 -4.84 15.64
CA LEU A 40 -13.23 -3.43 15.99
C LEU A 40 -14.60 -2.83 15.66
N ALA A 41 -15.55 -3.62 15.16
CA ALA A 41 -16.86 -3.15 14.67
C ALA A 41 -17.69 -2.38 15.72
N HIS A 42 -17.66 -2.82 16.98
CA HIS A 42 -18.45 -2.21 18.06
C HIS A 42 -17.78 -1.01 18.72
N LEU A 43 -16.50 -0.78 18.44
CA LEU A 43 -15.72 0.25 19.11
C LEU A 43 -15.99 1.63 18.48
N PRO A 44 -15.78 2.72 19.22
CA PRO A 44 -15.91 4.08 18.69
C PRO A 44 -14.96 4.30 17.50
N ARG A 45 -15.53 4.74 16.37
CA ARG A 45 -14.79 4.81 15.08
C ARG A 45 -13.57 5.72 15.14
N LYS A 46 -13.66 6.83 15.89
CA LYS A 46 -12.54 7.74 16.14
C LYS A 46 -11.37 7.01 16.81
N GLY A 47 -11.66 6.28 17.90
CA GLY A 47 -10.63 5.54 18.64
C GLY A 47 -10.00 4.46 17.78
N VAL A 48 -10.81 3.72 17.03
CA VAL A 48 -10.33 2.70 16.08
C VAL A 48 -9.41 3.32 15.02
N ALA A 49 -9.81 4.43 14.40
CA ALA A 49 -8.99 5.11 13.40
C ALA A 49 -7.62 5.52 13.94
N VAL A 50 -7.58 6.06 15.17
CA VAL A 50 -6.33 6.44 15.86
C VAL A 50 -5.46 5.21 16.16
N VAL A 51 -6.03 4.14 16.73
CA VAL A 51 -5.30 2.90 17.05
C VAL A 51 -4.72 2.26 15.78
N LEU A 52 -5.50 2.24 14.69
CA LEU A 52 -5.02 1.72 13.41
C LEU A 52 -3.89 2.59 12.85
N ALA A 53 -4.00 3.92 12.88
CA ALA A 53 -2.94 4.82 12.43
C ALA A 53 -1.65 4.65 13.26
N ILE A 54 -1.76 4.53 14.58
CA ILE A 54 -0.62 4.25 15.47
C ILE A 54 -0.02 2.88 15.16
N SER A 55 -0.85 1.87 14.92
CA SER A 55 -0.38 0.52 14.54
C SER A 55 0.39 0.54 13.21
N LEU A 56 -0.06 1.32 12.21
CA LEU A 56 0.69 1.56 10.98
C LEU A 56 2.05 2.20 11.29
N ALA A 57 2.07 3.22 12.15
CA ALA A 57 3.31 3.88 12.55
C ALA A 57 4.26 2.89 13.22
N LEU A 58 3.79 2.09 14.17
CA LEU A 58 4.60 1.08 14.86
C LEU A 58 5.14 0.02 13.89
N GLY A 59 4.32 -0.52 12.99
CA GLY A 59 4.78 -1.51 12.00
C GLY A 59 5.85 -0.96 11.05
N ASN A 60 5.70 0.30 10.62
CA ASN A 60 6.73 0.97 9.81
C ASN A 60 7.98 1.32 10.65
N GLY A 61 7.82 1.65 11.93
CA GLY A 61 8.92 1.84 12.87
C GLY A 61 9.73 0.56 13.07
N LEU A 62 9.06 -0.59 13.23
CA LEU A 62 9.69 -1.91 13.24
C LEU A 62 10.48 -2.17 11.96
N SER A 63 9.94 -1.78 10.81
CA SER A 63 10.63 -1.91 9.51
C SER A 63 11.85 -0.99 9.43
N ALA A 64 11.78 0.19 10.04
CA ALA A 64 12.88 1.15 10.12
C ALA A 64 14.01 0.70 11.05
N VAL A 65 13.73 -0.17 12.03
CA VAL A 65 14.74 -0.72 12.96
C VAL A 65 15.16 -2.16 12.63
N ALA A 66 14.46 -2.85 11.73
CA ALA A 66 14.81 -4.20 11.29
C ALA A 66 16.22 -4.26 10.68
N THR A 67 17.06 -5.18 11.18
CA THR A 67 18.45 -5.36 10.72
C THR A 67 18.65 -6.67 9.95
N THR A 68 17.70 -7.60 10.03
CA THR A 68 17.79 -8.91 9.40
C THR A 68 16.56 -9.22 8.56
N TYR A 69 16.72 -10.12 7.57
CA TYR A 69 15.64 -10.52 6.68
C TYR A 69 14.38 -11.02 7.43
N PRO A 70 14.47 -11.94 8.41
CA PRO A 70 13.28 -12.41 9.13
C PRO A 70 12.59 -11.29 9.92
N THR A 71 13.37 -10.41 10.56
CA THR A 71 12.79 -9.26 11.29
C THR A 71 12.07 -8.30 10.36
N MET A 72 12.59 -8.10 9.15
CA MET A 72 11.96 -7.26 8.12
C MET A 72 10.66 -7.89 7.59
N LEU A 73 10.64 -9.21 7.36
CA LEU A 73 9.43 -9.94 6.96
C LEU A 73 8.31 -9.79 8.01
N VAL A 74 8.64 -10.03 9.28
CA VAL A 74 7.67 -9.89 10.38
C VAL A 74 7.20 -8.44 10.50
N ALA A 75 8.12 -7.47 10.45
CA ALA A 75 7.78 -6.05 10.52
C ALA A 75 6.83 -5.64 9.38
N ARG A 76 7.07 -6.12 8.16
CA ARG A 76 6.18 -5.85 7.03
C ARG A 76 4.82 -6.52 7.17
N PHE A 77 4.77 -7.76 7.62
CA PHE A 77 3.51 -8.42 7.90
C PHE A 77 2.69 -7.60 8.91
N VAL A 78 3.29 -7.23 10.04
CA VAL A 78 2.67 -6.40 11.09
C VAL A 78 2.22 -5.04 10.55
N ALA A 79 3.03 -4.38 9.72
CA ALA A 79 2.67 -3.11 9.10
C ALA A 79 1.51 -3.21 8.10
N GLY A 80 1.30 -4.39 7.49
CA GLY A 80 0.20 -4.66 6.57
C GLY A 80 -1.13 -4.88 7.29
N VAL A 81 -1.12 -5.54 8.45
CA VAL A 81 -2.32 -5.91 9.23
C VAL A 81 -3.34 -4.76 9.39
N PRO A 82 -2.96 -3.57 9.89
CA PRO A 82 -3.93 -2.49 10.11
C PRO A 82 -4.29 -1.69 8.84
N HIS A 83 -3.56 -1.84 7.73
CA HIS A 83 -3.64 -0.94 6.58
C HIS A 83 -5.00 -0.96 5.88
N GLY A 84 -5.54 -2.13 5.54
CA GLY A 84 -6.83 -2.20 4.84
C GLY A 84 -8.00 -1.83 5.75
N ALA A 85 -7.93 -2.21 7.03
CA ALA A 85 -8.93 -1.83 8.04
C ALA A 85 -9.00 -0.30 8.22
N TYR A 86 -7.86 0.39 8.16
CA TYR A 86 -7.79 1.84 8.28
C TYR A 86 -8.62 2.54 7.20
N PHE A 87 -8.52 2.11 5.93
CA PHE A 87 -9.31 2.72 4.85
C PHE A 87 -10.82 2.52 5.01
N GLY A 88 -11.24 1.35 5.48
CA GLY A 88 -12.65 1.08 5.78
C GLY A 88 -13.17 2.01 6.88
N VAL A 89 -12.45 2.08 8.01
CA VAL A 89 -12.84 2.92 9.15
C VAL A 89 -12.77 4.41 8.80
N ALA A 90 -11.73 4.86 8.10
CA ALA A 90 -11.61 6.25 7.65
C ALA A 90 -12.77 6.66 6.73
N SER A 91 -13.20 5.77 5.83
CA SER A 91 -14.38 6.00 4.99
C SER A 91 -15.66 6.10 5.82
N LEU A 92 -15.82 5.24 6.84
CA LEU A 92 -16.97 5.28 7.76
C LEU A 92 -16.99 6.53 8.63
N VAL A 93 -15.82 7.02 9.05
CA VAL A 93 -15.67 8.31 9.75
C VAL A 93 -16.05 9.44 8.80
N ALA A 94 -15.51 9.50 7.59
CA ALA A 94 -15.85 10.54 6.61
C ALA A 94 -17.37 10.58 6.30
N VAL A 95 -17.98 9.40 6.13
CA VAL A 95 -19.43 9.25 5.92
C VAL A 95 -20.26 9.75 7.11
N SER A 96 -19.75 9.61 8.34
CA SER A 96 -20.45 10.09 9.55
C SER A 96 -20.42 11.61 9.70
N LEU A 97 -19.50 12.29 9.01
CA LEU A 97 -19.34 13.76 9.07
C LEU A 97 -20.16 14.49 8.00
N VAL A 98 -20.87 13.77 7.12
CA VAL A 98 -21.63 14.36 6.01
C VAL A 98 -23.09 13.92 5.98
N PRO A 99 -24.01 14.73 5.42
CA PRO A 99 -25.40 14.33 5.17
C PRO A 99 -25.51 13.13 4.21
N GLN A 100 -26.62 12.39 4.28
CA GLN A 100 -26.83 11.16 3.51
C GLN A 100 -26.60 11.31 1.99
N GLY A 101 -27.07 12.41 1.39
CA GLY A 101 -26.89 12.69 -0.04
C GLY A 101 -25.45 12.98 -0.48
N ARG A 102 -24.49 13.10 0.45
CA ARG A 102 -23.07 13.41 0.16
C ARG A 102 -22.11 12.27 0.53
N ARG A 103 -22.62 11.12 0.97
CA ARG A 103 -21.80 9.99 1.45
C ARG A 103 -20.86 9.44 0.39
N GLY A 104 -21.34 9.28 -0.85
CA GLY A 104 -20.50 8.83 -1.97
C GLY A 104 -19.30 9.76 -2.19
N ARG A 105 -19.54 11.08 -2.19
CA ARG A 105 -18.49 12.09 -2.33
C ARG A 105 -17.50 12.10 -1.16
N ALA A 106 -17.96 11.82 0.06
CA ALA A 106 -17.08 11.67 1.22
C ALA A 106 -16.16 10.45 1.09
N VAL A 107 -16.68 9.30 0.64
CA VAL A 107 -15.85 8.12 0.37
C VAL A 107 -14.85 8.41 -0.76
N SER A 108 -15.29 9.02 -1.85
CA SER A 108 -14.40 9.42 -2.95
C SER A 108 -13.27 10.34 -2.48
N ALA A 109 -13.55 11.28 -1.57
CA ALA A 109 -12.53 12.17 -1.01
C ALA A 109 -11.44 11.39 -0.23
N VAL A 110 -11.82 10.35 0.53
CA VAL A 110 -10.85 9.46 1.18
C VAL A 110 -10.04 8.68 0.14
N MET A 111 -10.70 8.19 -0.92
CA MET A 111 -10.06 7.39 -1.98
C MET A 111 -9.18 8.19 -2.95
N ILE A 112 -9.31 9.52 -3.01
CA ILE A 112 -8.35 10.39 -3.71
C ILE A 112 -6.99 10.40 -2.98
N GLY A 113 -6.99 10.22 -1.66
CA GLY A 113 -5.78 10.20 -0.83
C GLY A 113 -4.68 9.26 -1.35
N PRO A 114 -4.96 7.95 -1.56
CA PRO A 114 -4.01 7.01 -2.14
C PRO A 114 -3.40 7.45 -3.47
N ALA A 115 -4.19 8.05 -4.37
CA ALA A 115 -3.70 8.51 -5.67
C ALA A 115 -2.69 9.65 -5.51
N VAL A 116 -3.04 10.66 -4.71
CA VAL A 116 -2.14 11.78 -4.38
C VAL A 116 -0.89 11.29 -3.65
N ALA A 117 -1.05 10.36 -2.70
CA ALA A 117 0.04 9.78 -1.95
C ALA A 117 1.01 8.97 -2.82
N MET A 118 0.53 8.26 -3.85
CA MET A 118 1.42 7.58 -4.80
C MET A 118 2.21 8.56 -5.66
N ILE A 119 1.54 9.58 -6.21
CA ILE A 119 2.14 10.57 -7.10
C ILE A 119 3.25 11.35 -6.38
N LEU A 120 2.99 11.82 -5.16
CA LEU A 120 3.96 12.62 -4.41
C LEU A 120 4.89 11.76 -3.55
N GLY A 121 4.36 10.68 -2.98
CA GLY A 121 5.07 9.88 -1.99
C GLY A 121 6.16 9.01 -2.59
N VAL A 122 5.97 8.41 -3.78
CA VAL A 122 7.00 7.56 -4.39
C VAL A 122 8.26 8.36 -4.75
N PRO A 123 8.17 9.53 -5.42
CA PRO A 123 9.34 10.37 -5.67
C PRO A 123 10.00 10.87 -4.38
N ALA A 124 9.21 11.36 -3.42
CA ALA A 124 9.73 11.85 -2.14
C ALA A 124 10.46 10.73 -1.36
N ALA A 125 9.88 9.53 -1.33
CA ALA A 125 10.47 8.34 -0.71
C ALA A 125 11.77 7.91 -1.37
N THR A 126 11.84 8.01 -2.71
CA THR A 126 13.03 7.65 -3.48
C THR A 126 14.14 8.66 -3.25
N TYR A 127 13.84 9.95 -3.35
CA TYR A 127 14.80 11.02 -3.08
C TYR A 127 15.35 10.94 -1.66
N LEU A 128 14.48 10.76 -0.66
CA LEU A 128 14.90 10.62 0.74
C LEU A 128 15.75 9.36 0.95
N GLY A 129 15.39 8.25 0.31
CA GLY A 129 16.16 7.01 0.38
C GLY A 129 17.55 7.10 -0.23
N GLN A 130 17.70 7.85 -1.33
CA GLN A 130 19.01 8.11 -1.95
C GLN A 130 19.87 9.05 -1.10
N ALA A 131 19.27 10.06 -0.48
CA ALA A 131 20.01 11.07 0.30
C ALA A 131 20.39 10.60 1.72
N PHE A 132 19.49 9.87 2.41
CA PHE A 132 19.64 9.53 3.83
C PHE A 132 19.54 8.02 4.11
N GLY A 133 19.47 7.20 3.07
CA GLY A 133 19.28 5.76 3.16
C GLY A 133 17.80 5.36 3.27
N TRP A 134 17.50 4.12 2.84
CA TRP A 134 16.14 3.59 2.76
C TRP A 134 15.37 3.61 4.10
N ARG A 135 16.07 3.58 5.24
CA ARG A 135 15.46 3.62 6.58
C ARG A 135 14.78 4.95 6.86
N ALA A 136 15.32 6.05 6.34
CA ALA A 136 14.74 7.39 6.48
C ALA A 136 13.31 7.45 5.91
N THR A 137 13.05 6.72 4.82
CA THR A 137 11.72 6.62 4.22
C THR A 137 10.70 5.98 5.16
N TYR A 138 11.07 4.95 5.91
CA TYR A 138 10.16 4.37 6.90
C TYR A 138 9.91 5.32 8.06
N TRP A 139 10.94 6.03 8.55
CA TRP A 139 10.76 7.05 9.57
C TRP A 139 9.87 8.20 9.11
N LEU A 140 9.94 8.60 7.84
CA LEU A 140 9.00 9.55 7.25
C LEU A 140 7.56 9.03 7.32
N VAL A 141 7.33 7.75 6.97
CA VAL A 141 6.00 7.14 7.07
C VAL A 141 5.51 7.09 8.53
N VAL A 142 6.39 6.79 9.48
CA VAL A 142 6.08 6.84 10.93
C VAL A 142 5.63 8.23 11.33
N ALA A 143 6.36 9.27 10.91
CA ALA A 143 6.04 10.66 11.22
C ALA A 143 4.69 11.09 10.62
N ILE A 144 4.44 10.75 9.34
CA ILE A 144 3.18 11.06 8.66
C ILE A 144 2.00 10.32 9.32
N ALA A 145 2.16 9.03 9.65
CA ALA A 145 1.13 8.25 10.33
C ALA A 145 0.83 8.79 11.74
N GLY A 146 1.88 9.18 12.48
CA GLY A 146 1.74 9.84 13.78
C GLY A 146 1.02 11.19 13.69
N ALA A 147 1.41 12.03 12.72
CA ALA A 147 0.75 13.31 12.45
C ALA A 147 -0.72 13.11 12.04
N GLY A 148 -1.02 12.08 11.26
CA GLY A 148 -2.38 11.66 10.91
C GLY A 148 -3.19 11.26 12.14
N ALA A 149 -2.62 10.45 13.02
CA ALA A 149 -3.27 10.04 14.28
C ALA A 149 -3.58 11.25 15.17
N LEU A 150 -2.63 12.18 15.31
CA LEU A 150 -2.83 13.43 16.06
C LEU A 150 -3.91 14.32 15.41
N SER A 151 -3.91 14.43 14.08
CA SER A 151 -4.92 15.18 13.34
C SER A 151 -6.32 14.60 13.53
N ILE A 152 -6.45 13.27 13.53
CA ILE A 152 -7.72 12.59 13.83
C ILE A 152 -8.15 12.88 15.27
N LEU A 153 -7.21 12.80 16.22
CA LEU A 153 -7.52 13.06 17.63
C LEU A 153 -8.00 14.49 17.87
N ALA A 154 -7.38 15.47 17.21
CA ALA A 154 -7.69 16.89 17.34
C ALA A 154 -8.96 17.31 16.57
N CYS A 155 -9.11 16.84 15.33
CA CYS A 155 -10.12 17.38 14.41
C CYS A 155 -11.40 16.54 14.29
N VAL A 156 -11.35 15.22 14.59
CA VAL A 156 -12.52 14.35 14.43
C VAL A 156 -13.35 14.35 15.72
N PRO A 157 -14.65 14.69 15.67
CA PRO A 157 -15.52 14.60 16.85
C PRO A 157 -15.73 13.13 17.27
N PRO A 158 -16.06 12.86 18.55
CA PRO A 158 -16.38 11.52 19.00
C PRO A 158 -17.50 10.90 18.15
N THR A 159 -17.17 9.81 17.45
CA THR A 159 -18.11 9.08 16.61
C THR A 159 -18.43 7.76 17.30
N PRO A 160 -19.65 7.58 17.85
CA PRO A 160 -20.03 6.36 18.53
C PRO A 160 -19.85 5.13 17.63
N GLY A 161 -19.48 4.00 18.24
CA GLY A 161 -19.54 2.71 17.57
C GLY A 161 -20.98 2.32 17.28
N ASP A 162 -21.18 1.37 16.37
CA ASP A 162 -22.49 0.80 16.16
C ASP A 162 -22.70 -0.35 17.16
N SER A 163 -23.49 -0.10 18.21
CA SER A 163 -23.81 -1.10 19.23
C SER A 163 -24.66 -2.27 18.69
N SER A 164 -25.24 -2.12 17.50
CA SER A 164 -26.01 -3.16 16.81
C SER A 164 -25.20 -3.95 15.77
N ALA A 165 -23.95 -3.54 15.51
CA ALA A 165 -23.05 -4.30 14.67
C ALA A 165 -22.92 -5.72 15.24
N SER A 166 -22.71 -6.72 14.37
CA SER A 166 -22.48 -8.10 14.79
C SER A 166 -21.37 -8.64 13.90
N PRO A 167 -20.21 -9.08 14.45
CA PRO A 167 -19.08 -9.50 13.64
C PRO A 167 -19.47 -10.70 12.76
N ARG A 168 -20.37 -11.56 13.26
CA ARG A 168 -20.92 -12.69 12.51
C ARG A 168 -21.80 -12.26 11.35
N ARG A 169 -22.58 -11.19 11.51
CA ARG A 169 -23.44 -10.64 10.44
C ARG A 169 -22.59 -9.98 9.37
N ASP A 170 -21.59 -9.20 9.77
CA ASP A 170 -20.69 -8.49 8.85
C ASP A 170 -19.81 -9.47 8.06
N LEU A 171 -19.30 -10.53 8.70
CA LEU A 171 -18.56 -11.58 8.01
C LEU A 171 -19.44 -12.37 7.02
N ARG A 172 -20.73 -12.54 7.33
CA ARG A 172 -21.68 -13.21 6.44
C ARG A 172 -22.06 -12.34 5.24
N VAL A 173 -22.04 -11.01 5.38
CA VAL A 173 -22.21 -10.06 4.26
C VAL A 173 -21.05 -10.16 3.27
N LEU A 174 -19.82 -10.39 3.75
CA LEU A 174 -18.66 -10.61 2.87
C LEU A 174 -18.81 -11.88 2.01
N LEU A 175 -19.56 -12.88 2.49
CA LEU A 175 -19.87 -14.11 1.76
C LEU A 175 -21.09 -13.98 0.83
N HIS A 176 -21.72 -12.81 0.77
CA HIS A 176 -22.86 -12.59 -0.12
C HIS A 176 -22.40 -12.65 -1.58
N PRO A 177 -23.07 -13.39 -2.48
CA PRO A 177 -22.59 -13.65 -3.84
C PRO A 177 -22.22 -12.39 -4.63
N GLN A 178 -23.04 -11.34 -4.51
CA GLN A 178 -22.75 -10.06 -5.17
C GLN A 178 -21.49 -9.37 -4.64
N VAL A 179 -21.23 -9.43 -3.32
CA VAL A 179 -20.02 -8.87 -2.72
C VAL A 179 -18.80 -9.67 -3.16
N VAL A 180 -18.92 -11.00 -3.19
CA VAL A 180 -17.86 -11.89 -3.68
C VAL A 180 -17.53 -11.60 -5.14
N VAL A 181 -18.53 -11.39 -6.00
CA VAL A 181 -18.30 -11.00 -7.41
C VAL A 181 -17.57 -9.66 -7.49
N VAL A 182 -17.97 -8.65 -6.72
CA VAL A 182 -17.29 -7.35 -6.70
C VAL A 182 -15.84 -7.47 -6.23
N VAL A 183 -15.60 -8.22 -5.15
CA VAL A 183 -14.25 -8.48 -4.63
C VAL A 183 -13.41 -9.25 -5.64
N ALA A 184 -13.93 -10.31 -6.24
CA ALA A 184 -13.25 -11.11 -7.27
C ALA A 184 -12.89 -10.27 -8.50
N SER A 185 -13.79 -9.38 -8.93
CA SER A 185 -13.54 -8.41 -10.00
C SER A 185 -12.34 -7.52 -9.68
N GLY A 186 -12.28 -7.02 -8.44
CA GLY A 186 -11.16 -6.21 -7.95
C GLY A 186 -9.86 -7.01 -7.89
N VAL A 187 -9.89 -8.25 -7.40
CA VAL A 187 -8.71 -9.14 -7.34
C VAL A 187 -8.16 -9.40 -8.74
N VAL A 188 -9.02 -9.70 -9.73
CA VAL A 188 -8.59 -9.93 -11.11
C VAL A 188 -8.00 -8.65 -11.71
N GLY A 189 -8.68 -7.51 -11.54
CA GLY A 189 -8.22 -6.23 -12.09
C GLY A 189 -6.89 -5.76 -11.50
N PHE A 190 -6.78 -5.68 -10.17
CA PHE A 190 -5.55 -5.26 -9.50
C PHE A 190 -4.44 -6.31 -9.63
N GLY A 191 -4.76 -7.61 -9.56
CA GLY A 191 -3.79 -8.69 -9.75
C GLY A 191 -3.14 -8.64 -11.13
N GLY A 192 -3.93 -8.41 -12.19
CA GLY A 192 -3.42 -8.23 -13.54
C GLY A 192 -2.50 -7.02 -13.68
N ILE A 193 -2.90 -5.86 -13.14
CA ILE A 193 -2.08 -4.63 -13.18
C ILE A 193 -0.76 -4.83 -12.42
N PHE A 194 -0.78 -5.40 -11.21
CA PHE A 194 0.43 -5.60 -10.41
C PHE A 194 1.36 -6.66 -11.00
N ALA A 195 0.82 -7.72 -11.62
CA ALA A 195 1.61 -8.70 -12.35
C ALA A 195 2.35 -8.03 -13.52
N MET A 196 1.64 -7.25 -14.35
CA MET A 196 2.26 -6.48 -15.42
C MET A 196 3.33 -5.52 -14.89
N TYR A 197 3.03 -4.75 -13.84
CA TYR A 197 3.97 -3.78 -13.25
C TYR A 197 5.25 -4.44 -12.71
N SER A 198 5.14 -5.65 -12.16
CA SER A 198 6.27 -6.40 -11.62
C SER A 198 7.25 -6.88 -12.70
N PHE A 199 6.75 -7.10 -13.93
CA PHE A 199 7.54 -7.57 -15.07
C PHE A 199 7.72 -6.53 -16.16
N ILE A 200 7.35 -5.27 -15.92
CA ILE A 200 7.40 -4.24 -16.97
C ILE A 200 8.82 -3.97 -17.44
N ALA A 201 9.81 -4.02 -16.53
CA ALA A 201 11.21 -3.86 -16.87
C ALA A 201 11.72 -4.99 -17.81
N PRO A 202 11.63 -6.29 -17.44
CA PRO A 202 12.04 -7.36 -18.35
C PRO A 202 11.19 -7.44 -19.63
N LEU A 203 9.89 -7.07 -19.58
CA LEU A 203 9.07 -7.00 -20.79
C LEU A 203 9.61 -5.98 -21.80
N VAL A 204 10.09 -4.83 -21.32
CA VAL A 204 10.65 -3.78 -22.18
C VAL A 204 12.08 -4.10 -22.61
N THR A 205 12.92 -4.64 -21.73
CA THR A 205 14.34 -4.88 -22.04
C THR A 205 14.58 -6.19 -22.80
N ASP A 206 13.87 -7.26 -22.46
CA ASP A 206 14.20 -8.61 -22.93
C ASP A 206 13.26 -9.08 -24.05
N VAL A 207 12.02 -8.59 -24.06
CA VAL A 207 11.00 -8.98 -25.05
C VAL A 207 10.81 -7.92 -26.14
N ALA A 208 10.64 -6.65 -25.75
CA ALA A 208 10.45 -5.58 -26.73
C ALA A 208 11.74 -5.17 -27.46
N GLN A 209 12.91 -5.45 -26.87
CA GLN A 209 14.26 -5.19 -27.42
C GLN A 209 14.37 -3.91 -28.27
N PRO A 210 14.13 -2.71 -27.69
CA PRO A 210 14.17 -1.45 -28.44
C PRO A 210 15.53 -1.19 -29.12
N GLU A 211 16.62 -1.76 -28.58
CA GLU A 211 17.97 -1.75 -29.17
C GLU A 211 18.02 -2.32 -30.61
N ALA A 212 17.18 -3.31 -30.92
CA ALA A 212 17.12 -3.94 -32.24
C ALA A 212 16.46 -3.03 -33.29
N PHE A 213 15.64 -2.07 -32.85
CA PHE A 213 14.94 -1.11 -33.71
C PHE A 213 15.77 0.14 -34.03
N ILE A 214 16.82 0.42 -33.24
CA ILE A 214 17.73 1.57 -33.40
C ILE A 214 19.03 1.16 -34.13
N GLN A 215 19.02 0.08 -34.91
CA GLN A 215 20.06 -0.13 -35.92
C GLN A 215 19.83 0.83 -37.09
N THR A 216 20.31 2.06 -36.95
CA THR A 216 20.43 3.03 -38.04
C THR A 216 21.18 2.39 -39.23
N PRO A 217 20.71 2.52 -40.48
CA PRO A 217 21.38 1.93 -41.64
C PRO A 217 22.83 2.41 -41.70
N ARG A 218 23.81 1.49 -41.66
CA ARG A 218 25.21 1.84 -41.95
C ARG A 218 25.27 2.40 -43.37
N PRO A 219 25.85 3.59 -43.60
CA PRO A 219 26.02 4.12 -44.95
C PRO A 219 26.88 3.13 -45.74
N SER A 220 26.32 2.57 -46.80
CA SER A 220 27.03 1.70 -47.74
C SER A 220 28.16 2.51 -48.36
N GLY A 221 29.40 2.15 -48.03
CA GLY A 221 30.59 2.75 -48.61
C GLY A 221 30.53 2.70 -50.12
N SER A 222 30.70 3.86 -50.74
CA SER A 222 30.88 4.06 -52.18
C SER A 222 32.06 3.21 -52.65
N ARG A 223 31.76 2.17 -53.42
CA ARG A 223 32.74 1.40 -54.19
C ARG A 223 33.09 2.21 -55.45
N THR A 224 34.05 3.10 -55.31
CA THR A 224 34.80 3.69 -56.43
C THR A 224 36.22 3.20 -56.30
N ASP A 225 36.59 2.26 -57.17
CA ASP A 225 37.94 1.91 -57.62
C ASP A 225 37.69 1.06 -58.89
N ALA A 226 37.77 1.65 -60.08
CA ALA A 226 38.96 1.78 -60.93
C ALA A 226 38.92 0.74 -62.07
#